data_AF-A0A936HLM7-F1
#
_entry.id   AF-A0A936HLM7-F1
#
_cell.length_a   1.000
_cell.length_b   1.000
_cell.length_c   1.000
_cell.angle_alpha   90.00
_cell.angle_beta   90.00
_cell.angle_gamma   90.00
#
_symmetry.space_group_name_H-M   'P 1'
#
loop_
_entity.id
_entity.type
_entity.pdbx_description
1 polymer ?
#
loop_
_entity_poly.entity_id
_entity_poly.type
_entity_poly.pdbx_seq_one_letter_code
_entity_poly.pdbx_strand_id
1 'polypeptide(L)'
;MDSSSSSSSPSSPFPEIEQLWNYNRPADTEQRFRKLLPQVEAAGNESYRLELLTQIARCEGLQRRFADAHDTLDIVAPLLADAPARPRLRYLLERGRVFNSSGTPAEARPLFVQAWEEGNAAGEDDLAVDAAHMVAIVEKPEEALAWNEKAYQLAEQSNHPTARRWIGSLTNNIGWTWHTLGDYDQALRYFQRNVEWHNQMGSGEGLMIAQWCVARTLRSLGRVEEALAMQQQVQRERAERGFAADGYVFEELGECLLALDRKEEAREYFAGAYELLSEDSWMQANEGARLQRLQQLGEGK
;
A
#
# COMPACT_ATOMS: atom_id res chain seq x y z
N MET A 1 4.71 -49.43 -9.69
CA MET A 1 3.93 -48.47 -10.50
C MET A 1 3.32 -47.49 -9.53
N ASP A 2 3.92 -46.32 -9.39
CA ASP A 2 3.17 -45.07 -9.44
C ASP A 2 4.20 -43.94 -9.58
N SER A 3 4.35 -43.50 -10.82
CA SER A 3 5.19 -42.38 -11.18
C SER A 3 4.33 -41.12 -11.07
N SER A 4 4.37 -40.48 -9.92
CA SER A 4 3.78 -39.15 -9.73
C SER A 4 4.56 -38.15 -10.58
N SER A 5 4.03 -37.92 -11.77
CA SER A 5 4.52 -36.92 -12.72
C SER A 5 4.12 -35.55 -12.18
N SER A 6 5.05 -34.86 -11.52
CA SER A 6 4.93 -33.42 -11.32
C SER A 6 5.00 -32.77 -12.70
N SER A 7 3.87 -32.33 -13.25
CA SER A 7 3.84 -31.47 -14.42
C SER A 7 4.38 -30.10 -14.02
N SER A 8 5.69 -29.93 -14.05
CA SER A 8 6.29 -28.60 -14.06
C SER A 8 5.92 -27.95 -15.39
N SER A 9 4.98 -27.01 -15.37
CA SER A 9 4.79 -26.09 -16.49
C SER A 9 6.17 -25.56 -16.92
N PRO A 10 6.48 -25.52 -18.23
CA PRO A 10 7.77 -25.00 -18.67
C PRO A 10 7.92 -23.57 -18.16
N SER A 11 8.97 -23.31 -17.38
CA SER A 11 9.33 -21.96 -16.94
C SER A 11 9.34 -21.05 -18.16
N SER A 12 8.55 -19.98 -18.14
CA SER A 12 8.55 -18.98 -19.21
C SER A 12 10.00 -18.56 -19.50
N PRO A 13 10.41 -18.46 -20.78
CA PRO A 13 11.76 -17.99 -21.11
C PRO A 13 11.96 -16.51 -20.74
N PHE A 14 10.90 -15.83 -20.31
CA PHE A 14 10.90 -14.44 -19.89
C PHE A 14 10.90 -14.30 -18.37
N PRO A 15 11.56 -13.26 -17.83
CA PRO A 15 11.53 -12.99 -16.39
C PRO A 15 10.12 -12.66 -15.90
N GLU A 16 9.86 -12.93 -14.62
CA GLU A 16 8.64 -12.49 -13.95
C GLU A 16 8.49 -10.96 -14.08
N ILE A 17 7.31 -10.49 -14.47
CA ILE A 17 7.09 -9.08 -14.78
C ILE A 17 7.33 -8.21 -13.53
N GLU A 18 7.00 -8.71 -12.35
CA GLU A 18 7.22 -8.06 -11.06
C GLU A 18 8.70 -7.72 -10.82
N GLN A 19 9.65 -8.50 -11.34
CA GLN A 19 11.08 -8.28 -11.17
C GLN A 19 11.62 -7.17 -12.08
N LEU A 20 10.86 -6.79 -13.10
CA LEU A 20 11.26 -5.77 -14.06
C LEU A 20 10.89 -4.36 -13.59
N TRP A 21 10.04 -4.24 -12.57
CA TRP A 21 9.50 -2.96 -12.08
C TRP A 21 10.51 -2.14 -11.27
N ASN A 22 10.55 -0.84 -11.55
CA ASN A 22 10.98 0.18 -10.61
C ASN A 22 9.89 1.25 -10.50
N TYR A 23 9.08 1.16 -9.45
CA TYR A 23 7.93 2.05 -9.24
C TYR A 23 8.32 3.54 -9.09
N ASN A 24 9.56 3.83 -8.66
CA ASN A 24 10.07 5.20 -8.55
C ASN A 24 10.56 5.77 -9.90
N ARG A 25 10.67 4.93 -10.92
CA ARG A 25 11.13 5.28 -12.27
C ARG A 25 10.21 4.63 -13.32
N PRO A 26 8.94 5.07 -13.41
CA PRO A 26 7.97 4.46 -14.33
C PRO A 26 8.40 4.57 -15.80
N ALA A 27 9.05 5.66 -16.20
CA ALA A 27 9.58 5.84 -17.56
C ALA A 27 10.67 4.81 -17.91
N ASP A 28 11.60 4.54 -17.00
CA ASP A 28 12.68 3.56 -17.21
C ASP A 28 12.11 2.14 -17.28
N THR A 29 11.11 1.86 -16.45
CA THR A 29 10.38 0.58 -16.45
C THR A 29 9.65 0.36 -17.77
N GLU A 30 8.97 1.38 -18.28
CA GLU A 30 8.30 1.31 -19.59
C GLU A 30 9.29 1.01 -20.72
N GLN A 31 10.43 1.71 -20.76
CA GLN A 31 11.46 1.45 -21.77
C GLN A 31 11.95 0.01 -21.73
N ARG A 32 12.06 -0.58 -20.54
CA ARG A 32 12.44 -1.99 -20.36
C ARG A 32 11.37 -2.92 -20.93
N PHE A 33 10.09 -2.68 -20.64
CA PHE A 33 8.99 -3.45 -21.20
C PHE A 33 8.91 -3.34 -22.73
N ARG A 34 9.04 -2.13 -23.27
CA ARG A 34 9.02 -1.90 -24.73
C ARG A 34 10.20 -2.57 -25.45
N LYS A 35 11.38 -2.68 -24.81
CA LYS A 35 12.53 -3.44 -25.35
C LYS A 35 12.32 -4.95 -25.33
N LEU A 36 11.53 -5.46 -24.37
CA LEU A 36 11.23 -6.88 -24.24
C LEU A 36 10.13 -7.32 -25.20
N LEU A 37 9.15 -6.44 -25.49
CA LEU A 37 7.96 -6.76 -26.28
C LEU A 37 8.25 -7.45 -27.63
N PRO A 38 9.18 -6.99 -28.49
CA PRO A 38 9.45 -7.66 -29.77
C PRO A 38 10.01 -9.09 -29.59
N GLN A 39 10.71 -9.37 -28.49
CA GLN A 39 11.25 -10.70 -28.20
C GLN A 39 10.14 -11.66 -27.78
N VAL A 40 9.17 -11.16 -27.01
CA VAL A 40 7.97 -11.91 -26.62
C VAL A 40 7.10 -12.22 -27.83
N GLU A 41 6.92 -11.25 -28.72
CA GLU A 41 6.18 -11.41 -29.97
C GLU A 41 6.84 -12.44 -30.89
N ALA A 42 8.16 -12.37 -31.06
CA ALA A 42 8.92 -13.35 -31.85
C ALA A 42 8.84 -14.77 -31.27
N ALA A 43 8.69 -14.91 -29.94
CA ALA A 43 8.52 -16.19 -29.27
C ALA A 43 7.08 -16.73 -29.31
N GLY A 44 6.10 -15.93 -29.77
CA GLY A 44 4.69 -16.32 -29.81
C GLY A 44 4.03 -16.53 -28.45
N ASN A 45 4.59 -15.95 -27.37
CA ASN A 45 4.03 -16.08 -26.02
C ASN A 45 2.93 -15.02 -25.79
N GLU A 46 1.74 -15.29 -26.31
CA GLU A 46 0.65 -14.31 -26.31
C GLU A 46 0.19 -13.92 -24.91
N SER A 47 0.11 -14.86 -23.95
CA SER A 47 -0.27 -14.54 -22.57
C SER A 47 0.68 -13.50 -21.95
N TYR A 48 1.99 -13.74 -22.05
CA TYR A 48 2.99 -12.81 -21.53
C TYR A 48 2.97 -11.48 -22.28
N ARG A 49 2.75 -11.50 -23.60
CA ARG A 49 2.64 -10.30 -24.43
C ARG A 49 1.49 -9.40 -23.94
N LEU A 50 0.31 -9.98 -23.72
CA LEU A 50 -0.86 -9.25 -23.23
C LEU A 50 -0.59 -8.67 -21.84
N GLU A 51 -0.04 -9.45 -20.91
CA GLU A 51 0.35 -8.92 -19.60
C GLU A 51 1.34 -7.77 -19.72
N LEU A 52 2.38 -7.91 -20.55
CA LEU A 52 3.40 -6.88 -20.75
C LEU A 52 2.80 -5.57 -21.28
N LEU A 53 1.85 -5.63 -22.22
CA LEU A 53 1.12 -4.47 -22.73
C LEU A 53 0.32 -3.77 -21.62
N THR A 54 -0.38 -4.52 -20.76
CA THR A 54 -1.07 -3.90 -19.61
C THR A 54 -0.10 -3.17 -18.69
N GLN A 55 1.10 -3.72 -18.47
CA GLN A 55 2.10 -3.12 -17.59
C GLN A 55 2.80 -1.91 -18.23
N ILE A 56 2.92 -1.86 -19.56
CA ILE A 56 3.28 -0.63 -20.29
C ILE A 56 2.24 0.46 -20.03
N ALA A 57 0.95 0.14 -20.17
CA ALA A 57 -0.13 1.09 -19.90
C ALA A 57 -0.11 1.59 -18.44
N ARG A 58 0.21 0.72 -17.48
CA ARG A 58 0.44 1.13 -16.07
C ARG A 58 1.55 2.16 -15.95
N CYS A 59 2.68 1.97 -16.64
CA CYS A 59 3.77 2.95 -16.64
C CYS A 59 3.33 4.29 -17.27
N GLU A 60 2.55 4.25 -18.34
CA GLU A 60 2.01 5.44 -19.01
C GLU A 60 1.07 6.21 -18.09
N GLY A 61 0.16 5.52 -17.40
CA GLY A 61 -0.73 6.09 -16.40
C GLY A 61 0.02 6.75 -15.24
N LEU A 62 1.07 6.12 -14.70
CA LEU A 62 1.93 6.69 -13.66
C LEU A 62 2.69 7.95 -14.14
N GLN A 63 2.94 8.08 -15.44
CA GLN A 63 3.51 9.27 -16.07
C GLN A 63 2.45 10.30 -16.47
N ARG A 64 1.18 10.08 -16.10
CA ARG A 64 0.01 10.90 -16.47
C ARG A 64 -0.24 10.99 -17.98
N ARG A 65 0.28 10.03 -18.75
CA ARG A 65 0.01 9.87 -20.19
C ARG A 65 -1.22 8.98 -20.39
N PHE A 66 -2.38 9.48 -19.96
CA PHE A 66 -3.62 8.70 -19.89
C PHE A 66 -4.17 8.28 -21.26
N ALA A 67 -4.01 9.13 -22.29
CA ALA A 67 -4.39 8.79 -23.66
C ALA A 67 -3.56 7.61 -24.19
N ASP A 68 -2.23 7.71 -24.10
CA ASP A 68 -1.32 6.63 -24.48
C ASP A 68 -1.63 5.31 -23.75
N ALA A 69 -1.94 5.39 -22.44
CA ALA A 69 -2.33 4.23 -21.65
C ALA A 69 -3.62 3.58 -22.17
N HIS A 70 -4.63 4.37 -22.54
CA HIS A 70 -5.85 3.86 -23.14
C HIS A 70 -5.60 3.25 -24.52
N ASP A 71 -4.80 3.91 -25.37
CA ASP A 71 -4.43 3.40 -26.69
C ASP A 71 -3.71 2.04 -26.59
N THR A 72 -2.76 1.92 -25.64
CA THR A 72 -2.08 0.64 -25.36
C THR A 72 -3.06 -0.43 -24.91
N LEU A 73 -4.01 -0.12 -24.03
CA LEU A 73 -5.01 -1.08 -23.56
C LEU A 73 -6.05 -1.44 -24.63
N ASP A 74 -6.34 -0.55 -25.58
CA ASP A 74 -7.24 -0.81 -26.71
C ASP A 74 -6.66 -1.86 -27.68
N ILE A 75 -5.32 -1.99 -27.74
CA ILE A 75 -4.65 -3.10 -28.45
C ILE A 75 -4.93 -4.45 -27.76
N VAL A 76 -4.99 -4.45 -26.43
CA VAL A 76 -5.17 -5.67 -25.61
C VAL A 76 -6.62 -6.14 -25.64
N ALA A 77 -7.58 -5.22 -25.51
CA ALA A 77 -9.00 -5.52 -25.33
C ALA A 77 -9.59 -6.59 -26.29
N PRO A 78 -9.39 -6.53 -27.63
CA PRO A 78 -9.99 -7.51 -28.53
C PRO A 78 -9.35 -8.91 -28.44
N LEU A 79 -8.20 -9.05 -27.76
CA LEU A 79 -7.44 -10.30 -27.65
C LEU A 79 -7.77 -11.08 -26.37
N LEU A 80 -8.64 -10.55 -25.50
CA LEU A 80 -8.91 -11.09 -24.16
C LEU A 80 -10.01 -12.15 -24.10
N ALA A 81 -10.79 -12.34 -25.18
CA ALA A 81 -11.92 -13.26 -25.18
C ALA A 81 -11.52 -14.70 -24.81
N ASP A 82 -10.41 -15.17 -25.38
CA ASP A 82 -9.87 -16.52 -25.17
C ASP A 82 -8.57 -16.51 -24.34
N ALA A 83 -8.21 -15.37 -23.74
CA ALA A 83 -7.00 -15.25 -22.94
C ALA A 83 -7.16 -15.93 -21.57
N PRO A 84 -6.06 -16.43 -20.97
CA PRO A 84 -6.06 -16.84 -19.57
C PRO A 84 -6.54 -15.73 -18.62
N ALA A 85 -6.91 -16.11 -17.39
CA ALA A 85 -7.43 -15.16 -16.40
C ALA A 85 -6.44 -14.00 -16.14
N ARG A 86 -5.17 -14.30 -15.88
CA ARG A 86 -4.17 -13.30 -15.46
C ARG A 86 -4.04 -12.08 -16.41
N PRO A 87 -3.88 -12.21 -17.74
CA PRO A 87 -3.94 -11.07 -18.66
C PRO A 87 -5.24 -10.24 -18.59
N ARG A 88 -6.39 -10.91 -18.46
CA ARG A 88 -7.70 -10.23 -18.35
C ARG A 88 -7.79 -9.41 -17.06
N LEU A 89 -7.37 -9.99 -15.93
CA LEU A 89 -7.37 -9.34 -14.64
C LEU A 89 -6.45 -8.11 -14.63
N ARG A 90 -5.24 -8.23 -15.18
CA ARG A 90 -4.36 -7.08 -15.34
C ARG A 90 -4.98 -6.01 -16.24
N TYR A 91 -5.60 -6.38 -17.36
CA TYR A 91 -6.26 -5.39 -18.22
C TYR A 91 -7.33 -4.60 -17.45
N LEU A 92 -8.19 -5.30 -16.69
CA LEU A 92 -9.24 -4.66 -15.90
C LEU A 92 -8.65 -3.71 -14.84
N LEU A 93 -7.63 -4.16 -14.10
CA LEU A 93 -6.92 -3.36 -13.11
C LEU A 93 -6.29 -2.11 -13.74
N GLU A 94 -5.54 -2.26 -14.84
CA GLU A 94 -4.83 -1.14 -15.42
C GLU A 94 -5.78 -0.17 -16.12
N ARG A 95 -6.83 -0.65 -16.82
CA ARG A 95 -7.87 0.22 -17.37
C ARG A 95 -8.59 1.00 -16.26
N GLY A 96 -8.95 0.32 -15.17
CA GLY A 96 -9.57 0.97 -14.02
C GLY A 96 -8.65 2.02 -13.39
N ARG A 97 -7.35 1.74 -13.24
CA ARG A 97 -6.36 2.71 -12.73
C ARG A 97 -6.28 3.95 -13.63
N VAL A 98 -6.28 3.79 -14.95
CA VAL A 98 -6.23 4.95 -15.88
C VAL A 98 -7.49 5.81 -15.71
N PHE A 99 -8.69 5.23 -15.63
CA PHE A 99 -9.92 6.00 -15.35
C PHE A 99 -9.87 6.70 -13.99
N ASN A 100 -9.46 6.00 -12.93
CA ASN A 100 -9.35 6.58 -11.60
C ASN A 100 -8.37 7.78 -11.59
N SER A 101 -7.16 7.58 -12.11
CA SER A 101 -6.11 8.61 -12.12
C SER A 101 -6.38 9.78 -13.08
N SER A 102 -7.24 9.59 -14.09
CA SER A 102 -7.68 10.67 -15.00
C SER A 102 -8.92 11.42 -14.49
N GLY A 103 -9.45 11.06 -13.32
CA GLY A 103 -10.54 11.77 -12.65
C GLY A 103 -11.93 11.20 -12.91
N THR A 104 -12.03 9.98 -13.44
CA THR A 104 -13.31 9.28 -13.68
C THR A 104 -13.46 7.99 -12.85
N PRO A 105 -13.46 8.08 -11.50
CA PRO A 105 -13.56 6.89 -10.63
C PRO A 105 -14.84 6.07 -10.83
N ALA A 106 -15.93 6.69 -11.30
CA ALA A 106 -17.17 6.00 -11.63
C ALA A 106 -17.00 4.98 -12.78
N GLU A 107 -16.10 5.25 -13.73
CA GLU A 107 -15.76 4.34 -14.83
C GLU A 107 -14.76 3.26 -14.38
N ALA A 108 -13.93 3.56 -13.40
CA ALA A 108 -12.95 2.63 -12.84
C ALA A 108 -13.60 1.52 -12.00
N ARG A 109 -14.59 1.87 -11.17
CA ARG A 109 -15.24 0.97 -10.22
C ARG A 109 -15.72 -0.35 -10.83
N PRO A 110 -16.54 -0.38 -11.91
CA PRO A 110 -17.02 -1.65 -12.46
C PRO A 110 -15.88 -2.58 -12.92
N LEU A 111 -14.77 -2.02 -13.40
CA LEU A 111 -13.60 -2.81 -13.84
C LEU A 111 -12.89 -3.47 -12.65
N PHE A 112 -12.72 -2.74 -11.54
CA PHE A 112 -12.13 -3.30 -10.33
C PHE A 112 -13.02 -4.37 -9.69
N VAL A 113 -14.34 -4.16 -9.65
CA VAL A 113 -15.28 -5.17 -9.15
C VAL A 113 -15.24 -6.42 -10.02
N GLN A 114 -15.23 -6.26 -11.35
CA GLN A 114 -15.08 -7.40 -12.27
C GLN A 114 -13.76 -8.14 -12.06
N ALA A 115 -12.64 -7.41 -11.87
CA ALA A 115 -11.34 -8.03 -11.60
C ALA A 115 -11.33 -8.80 -10.27
N TRP A 116 -12.00 -8.30 -9.24
CA TRP A 116 -12.17 -9.03 -7.98
C TRP A 116 -12.95 -10.33 -8.17
N GLU A 117 -14.09 -10.28 -8.87
CA GLU A 117 -14.96 -11.44 -9.10
C GLU A 117 -14.27 -12.51 -9.96
N GLU A 118 -13.69 -12.11 -11.09
CA GLU A 118 -12.95 -13.02 -11.98
C GLU A 118 -11.69 -13.57 -11.30
N GLY A 119 -10.97 -12.74 -10.53
CA GLY A 119 -9.75 -13.14 -9.84
C GLY A 119 -10.01 -14.18 -8.75
N ASN A 120 -11.05 -13.96 -7.95
CA ASN A 120 -11.47 -14.92 -6.93
C ASN A 120 -11.95 -16.24 -7.54
N ALA A 121 -12.70 -16.18 -8.65
CA ALA A 121 -13.14 -17.39 -9.36
C ALA A 121 -11.97 -18.18 -9.98
N ALA A 122 -10.92 -17.50 -10.42
CA ALA A 122 -9.74 -18.11 -11.03
C ALA A 122 -8.67 -18.57 -10.03
N GLY A 123 -8.78 -18.18 -8.75
CA GLY A 123 -7.73 -18.41 -7.74
C GLY A 123 -6.48 -17.54 -7.93
N GLU A 124 -6.62 -16.39 -8.61
CA GLU A 124 -5.57 -15.39 -8.83
C GLU A 124 -5.55 -14.41 -7.64
N ASP A 125 -5.28 -14.93 -6.45
CA ASP A 125 -5.44 -14.22 -5.17
C ASP A 125 -4.68 -12.87 -5.14
N ASP A 126 -3.51 -12.79 -5.75
CA ASP A 126 -2.70 -11.57 -5.72
C ASP A 126 -3.34 -10.41 -6.51
N LEU A 127 -3.92 -10.71 -7.67
CA LEU A 127 -4.66 -9.73 -8.47
C LEU A 127 -6.06 -9.47 -7.92
N ALA A 128 -6.70 -10.46 -7.33
CA ALA A 128 -7.99 -10.28 -6.65
C ALA A 128 -7.84 -9.33 -5.45
N VAL A 129 -6.84 -9.55 -4.59
CA VAL A 129 -6.57 -8.64 -3.46
C VAL A 129 -6.27 -7.22 -3.95
N ASP A 130 -5.47 -7.05 -5.00
CA ASP A 130 -5.23 -5.74 -5.62
C ASP A 130 -6.55 -5.11 -6.10
N ALA A 131 -7.41 -5.89 -6.77
CA ALA A 131 -8.70 -5.40 -7.26
C ALA A 131 -9.62 -4.93 -6.14
N ALA A 132 -9.79 -5.70 -5.06
CA ALA A 132 -10.60 -5.28 -3.92
C ALA A 132 -10.04 -4.02 -3.23
N HIS A 133 -8.72 -3.92 -3.11
CA HIS A 133 -8.08 -2.70 -2.62
C HIS A 133 -8.36 -1.50 -3.54
N MET A 134 -8.32 -1.70 -4.86
CA MET A 134 -8.66 -0.65 -5.82
C MET A 134 -10.13 -0.25 -5.79
N VAL A 135 -11.05 -1.18 -5.52
CA VAL A 135 -12.46 -0.82 -5.24
C VAL A 135 -12.53 0.07 -4.01
N ALA A 136 -11.84 -0.27 -2.92
CA ALA A 136 -11.86 0.54 -1.70
C ALA A 136 -11.38 1.99 -1.93
N ILE A 137 -10.45 2.23 -2.85
CA ILE A 137 -9.95 3.58 -3.19
C ILE A 137 -11.02 4.44 -3.87
N VAL A 138 -11.88 3.84 -4.70
CA VAL A 138 -12.90 4.59 -5.48
C VAL A 138 -14.27 4.63 -4.80
N GLU A 139 -14.42 3.91 -3.69
CA GLU A 139 -15.65 3.87 -2.91
C GLU A 139 -15.72 4.97 -1.85
N LYS A 140 -16.93 5.15 -1.32
CA LYS A 140 -17.14 5.99 -0.13
C LYS A 140 -16.50 5.35 1.11
N PRO A 141 -16.14 6.13 2.15
CA PRO A 141 -15.45 5.62 3.33
C PRO A 141 -16.14 4.41 4.00
N GLU A 142 -17.47 4.38 4.03
CA GLU A 142 -18.24 3.29 4.64
C GLU A 142 -18.10 1.97 3.88
N GLU A 143 -18.04 2.03 2.55
CA GLU A 143 -17.87 0.85 1.68
C GLU A 143 -16.40 0.46 1.53
N ALA A 144 -15.48 1.45 1.58
CA ALA A 144 -14.04 1.25 1.48
C ALA A 144 -13.52 0.31 2.58
N LEU A 145 -14.05 0.46 3.81
CA LEU A 145 -13.71 -0.43 4.92
C LEU A 145 -14.06 -1.89 4.61
N ALA A 146 -15.30 -2.14 4.16
CA ALA A 146 -15.77 -3.49 3.83
C ALA A 146 -14.95 -4.12 2.69
N TRP A 147 -14.52 -3.35 1.70
CA TRP A 147 -13.66 -3.83 0.63
C TRP A 147 -12.23 -4.12 1.08
N ASN A 148 -11.65 -3.27 1.92
CA ASN A 148 -10.33 -3.55 2.52
C ASN A 148 -10.38 -4.80 3.41
N GLU A 149 -11.46 -5.02 4.16
CA GLU A 149 -11.64 -6.24 4.97
C GLU A 149 -11.75 -7.50 4.10
N LYS A 150 -12.48 -7.46 2.98
CA LYS A 150 -12.51 -8.57 2.00
C LYS A 150 -11.12 -8.87 1.44
N ALA A 151 -10.40 -7.82 1.03
CA ALA A 151 -9.04 -7.95 0.54
C ALA A 151 -8.11 -8.58 1.60
N TYR A 152 -8.25 -8.14 2.86
CA TYR A 152 -7.47 -8.65 3.98
C TYR A 152 -7.75 -10.13 4.25
N GLN A 153 -9.03 -10.52 4.28
CA GLN A 153 -9.42 -11.92 4.50
C GLN A 153 -8.87 -12.84 3.41
N LEU A 154 -8.93 -12.43 2.14
CA LEU A 154 -8.35 -13.20 1.04
C LEU A 154 -6.82 -13.30 1.18
N ALA A 155 -6.15 -12.18 1.46
CA ALA A 155 -4.70 -12.15 1.64
C ALA A 155 -4.23 -13.04 2.82
N GLU A 156 -5.00 -13.09 3.91
CA GLU A 156 -4.70 -13.92 5.09
C GLU A 156 -4.86 -15.42 4.83
N GLN A 157 -5.88 -15.79 4.04
CA GLN A 157 -6.18 -17.18 3.68
C GLN A 157 -5.33 -17.71 2.52
N SER A 158 -4.71 -16.80 1.76
CA SER A 158 -3.90 -17.15 0.59
C SER A 158 -2.58 -17.80 0.97
N ASN A 159 -2.19 -18.80 0.17
CA ASN A 159 -0.84 -19.36 0.16
C ASN A 159 0.08 -18.61 -0.83
N HIS A 160 -0.45 -17.69 -1.63
CA HIS A 160 0.31 -16.95 -2.62
C HIS A 160 1.16 -15.86 -1.95
N PRO A 161 2.51 -15.88 -2.04
CA PRO A 161 3.36 -14.92 -1.36
C PRO A 161 3.05 -13.46 -1.73
N THR A 162 2.69 -13.20 -2.99
CA THR A 162 2.35 -11.85 -3.46
C THR A 162 1.03 -11.36 -2.86
N ALA A 163 0.03 -12.23 -2.68
CA ALA A 163 -1.22 -11.87 -2.02
C ALA A 163 -0.98 -11.53 -0.54
N ARG A 164 -0.20 -12.36 0.16
CA ARG A 164 0.15 -12.15 1.58
C ARG A 164 0.96 -10.87 1.84
N ARG A 165 1.63 -10.31 0.83
CA ARG A 165 2.35 -9.03 0.97
C ARG A 165 1.40 -7.85 1.20
N TRP A 166 0.14 -7.95 0.80
CA TRP A 166 -0.88 -6.93 1.04
C TRP A 166 -1.33 -6.82 2.49
N ILE A 167 -1.10 -7.84 3.32
CA ILE A 167 -1.52 -7.83 4.74
C ILE A 167 -1.00 -6.58 5.46
N GLY A 168 0.26 -6.18 5.21
CA GLY A 168 0.85 -4.98 5.80
C GLY A 168 0.06 -3.71 5.46
N SER A 169 -0.11 -3.40 4.17
CA SER A 169 -0.84 -2.18 3.77
C SER A 169 -2.32 -2.22 4.18
N LEU A 170 -2.99 -3.36 4.05
CA LEU A 170 -4.40 -3.50 4.37
C LEU A 170 -4.68 -3.34 5.87
N THR A 171 -3.90 -3.99 6.74
CA THR A 171 -4.09 -3.85 8.19
C THR A 171 -3.80 -2.43 8.68
N ASN A 172 -2.81 -1.75 8.10
CA ASN A 172 -2.59 -0.33 8.39
C ASN A 172 -3.78 0.54 7.97
N ASN A 173 -4.28 0.37 6.74
CA ASN A 173 -5.39 1.18 6.22
C ASN A 173 -6.70 0.94 6.99
N ILE A 174 -6.99 -0.32 7.31
CA ILE A 174 -8.16 -0.69 8.12
C ILE A 174 -8.02 -0.10 9.54
N GLY A 175 -6.84 -0.21 10.15
CA GLY A 175 -6.55 0.38 11.46
C GLY A 175 -6.80 1.89 11.49
N TRP A 176 -6.32 2.63 10.48
CA TRP A 176 -6.57 4.07 10.36
C TRP A 176 -8.03 4.42 10.12
N THR A 177 -8.74 3.59 9.37
CA THR A 177 -10.17 3.79 9.13
C THR A 177 -10.95 3.68 10.44
N TRP A 178 -10.71 2.62 11.23
CA TRP A 178 -11.32 2.46 12.55
C TRP A 178 -10.90 3.57 13.53
N HIS A 179 -9.63 3.99 13.49
CA HIS A 179 -9.15 5.11 14.32
C HIS A 179 -9.91 6.40 14.02
N THR A 180 -10.12 6.71 12.73
CA THR A 180 -10.88 7.88 12.27
C THR A 180 -12.35 7.81 12.68
N LEU A 181 -12.93 6.61 12.69
CA LEU A 181 -14.31 6.37 13.16
C LEU A 181 -14.44 6.42 14.70
N GLY A 182 -13.33 6.51 15.43
CA GLY A 182 -13.30 6.54 16.90
C GLY A 182 -13.44 5.17 17.56
N ASP A 183 -13.50 4.07 16.79
CA ASP A 183 -13.44 2.71 17.33
C ASP A 183 -11.98 2.30 17.52
N TYR A 184 -11.39 2.79 18.60
CA TYR A 184 -9.97 2.58 18.87
C TYR A 184 -9.63 1.14 19.26
N ASP A 185 -10.59 0.36 19.76
CA ASP A 185 -10.39 -1.07 20.03
C ASP A 185 -10.21 -1.85 18.73
N GLN A 186 -11.05 -1.60 17.72
CA GLN A 186 -10.87 -2.17 16.39
C GLN A 186 -9.54 -1.74 15.76
N ALA A 187 -9.24 -0.44 15.81
CA ALA A 187 -7.99 0.11 15.28
C ALA A 187 -6.77 -0.60 15.89
N LEU A 188 -6.78 -0.77 17.22
CA LEU A 188 -5.69 -1.42 17.96
C LEU A 188 -5.47 -2.87 17.50
N ARG A 189 -6.55 -3.64 17.28
CA ARG A 189 -6.45 -5.02 16.80
C ARG A 189 -5.78 -5.10 15.44
N TYR A 190 -6.16 -4.24 14.50
CA TYR A 190 -5.57 -4.23 13.16
C TYR A 190 -4.12 -3.73 13.16
N PHE A 191 -3.78 -2.71 13.95
CA PHE A 191 -2.39 -2.28 14.08
C PHE A 191 -1.49 -3.32 14.77
N GLN A 192 -2.00 -4.07 15.76
CA GLN A 192 -1.28 -5.20 16.34
C GLN A 192 -1.03 -6.30 15.31
N ARG A 193 -2.02 -6.60 14.47
CA ARG A 193 -1.84 -7.54 13.35
C ARG A 193 -0.80 -7.06 12.34
N ASN A 194 -0.73 -5.74 12.11
CA ASN A 194 0.30 -5.12 11.28
C ASN A 194 1.71 -5.31 11.86
N VAL A 195 1.88 -5.10 13.17
CA VAL A 195 3.13 -5.36 13.91
C VAL A 195 3.54 -6.83 13.77
N GLU A 196 2.62 -7.78 13.96
CA GLU A 196 2.89 -9.21 13.78
C GLU A 196 3.38 -9.54 12.37
N TRP A 197 2.77 -8.94 11.34
CA TRP A 197 3.19 -9.14 9.95
C TRP A 197 4.60 -8.59 9.69
N HIS A 198 4.90 -7.35 10.13
CA HIS A 198 6.23 -6.77 9.93
C HIS A 198 7.33 -7.52 10.68
N ASN A 199 7.02 -8.07 11.87
CA ASN A 199 7.92 -8.96 12.60
C ASN A 199 8.24 -10.24 11.80
N GLN A 200 7.23 -10.88 11.20
CA GLN A 200 7.42 -12.08 10.38
C GLN A 200 8.23 -11.80 9.11
N MET A 201 8.05 -10.63 8.50
CA MET A 201 8.74 -10.24 7.27
C MET A 201 10.15 -9.68 7.50
N GLY A 202 10.55 -9.42 8.75
CA GLY A 202 11.83 -8.79 9.08
C GLY A 202 11.93 -7.34 8.58
N SER A 203 10.80 -6.65 8.46
CA SER A 203 10.74 -5.28 7.93
C SER A 203 11.09 -4.27 9.03
N GLY A 204 12.35 -3.82 9.05
CA GLY A 204 12.88 -3.01 10.14
C GLY A 204 12.16 -1.68 10.38
N GLU A 205 12.08 -0.83 9.35
CA GLU A 205 11.41 0.48 9.45
C GLU A 205 9.88 0.34 9.48
N GLY A 206 9.32 -0.59 8.71
CA GLY A 206 7.88 -0.83 8.69
C GLY A 206 7.33 -1.30 10.04
N LEU A 207 8.10 -2.12 10.78
CA LEU A 207 7.74 -2.52 12.14
C LEU A 207 7.61 -1.32 13.08
N MET A 208 8.52 -0.35 12.98
CA MET A 208 8.51 0.84 13.83
C MET A 208 7.33 1.75 13.52
N ILE A 209 6.97 1.88 12.24
CA ILE A 209 5.75 2.58 11.82
C ILE A 209 4.50 1.88 12.38
N ALA A 210 4.45 0.54 12.31
CA ALA A 210 3.35 -0.24 12.86
C ALA A 210 3.22 -0.06 14.39
N GLN A 211 4.34 -0.08 15.11
CA GLN A 211 4.38 0.15 16.56
C GLN A 211 3.97 1.57 16.93
N TRP A 212 4.36 2.57 16.12
CA TRP A 212 3.90 3.95 16.28
C TRP A 212 2.37 4.05 16.18
N CYS A 213 1.75 3.38 15.21
CA CYS A 213 0.29 3.32 15.08
C CYS A 213 -0.37 2.70 16.32
N VAL A 214 0.21 1.64 16.88
CA VAL A 214 -0.26 1.03 18.14
C VAL A 214 -0.16 2.02 19.30
N ALA A 215 0.98 2.68 19.49
CA ALA A 215 1.19 3.65 20.56
C ALA A 215 0.19 4.81 20.48
N ARG A 216 0.01 5.40 19.30
CA ARG A 216 -0.97 6.47 19.08
C ARG A 216 -2.41 6.01 19.40
N THR A 217 -2.74 4.77 19.07
CA THR A 217 -4.06 4.19 19.37
C THR A 217 -4.24 3.94 20.86
N LEU A 218 -3.21 3.47 21.56
CA LEU A 218 -3.21 3.32 23.03
C LEU A 218 -3.45 4.66 23.73
N ARG A 219 -2.82 5.75 23.27
CA ARG A 219 -3.08 7.10 23.77
C ARG A 219 -4.54 7.51 23.57
N SER A 220 -5.11 7.19 22.40
CA SER A 220 -6.52 7.48 22.08
C SER A 220 -7.50 6.71 22.97
N LEU A 221 -7.11 5.52 23.44
CA LEU A 221 -7.83 4.72 24.44
C LEU A 221 -7.63 5.19 25.88
N GLY A 222 -6.85 6.26 26.12
CA GLY A 222 -6.50 6.73 27.46
C GLY A 222 -5.42 5.92 28.17
N ARG A 223 -4.79 4.94 27.48
CA ARG A 223 -3.68 4.12 28.00
C ARG A 223 -2.35 4.83 27.76
N VAL A 224 -2.23 6.04 28.28
CA VAL A 224 -1.19 7.02 27.89
C VAL A 224 0.20 6.59 28.33
N GLU A 225 0.35 5.97 29.51
CA GLU A 225 1.62 5.47 30.02
C GLU A 225 2.17 4.33 29.14
N GLU A 226 1.28 3.45 28.67
CA GLU A 226 1.66 2.36 27.75
C GLU A 226 2.07 2.90 26.38
N ALA A 227 1.33 3.90 25.88
CA ALA A 227 1.68 4.60 24.65
C ALA A 227 3.07 5.25 24.74
N LEU A 228 3.34 5.98 25.84
CA LEU A 228 4.63 6.62 26.06
C LEU A 228 5.78 5.61 26.11
N ALA A 229 5.62 4.52 26.85
CA ALA A 229 6.65 3.49 26.98
C ALA A 229 6.97 2.83 25.64
N MET A 230 5.94 2.49 24.86
CA MET A 230 6.09 1.92 23.52
C MET A 230 6.78 2.90 22.58
N GLN A 231 6.39 4.17 22.64
CA GLN A 231 6.93 5.19 21.75
C GLN A 231 8.41 5.50 22.05
N GLN A 232 8.81 5.48 23.33
CA GLN A 232 10.22 5.57 23.72
C GLN A 232 11.02 4.35 23.25
N GLN A 233 10.41 3.17 23.23
CA GLN A 233 11.04 1.97 22.66
C GLN A 233 11.24 2.13 21.15
N VAL A 234 10.23 2.59 20.40
CA VAL A 234 10.35 2.90 18.96
C VAL A 234 11.50 3.87 18.70
N GLN A 235 11.58 4.97 19.47
CA GLN A 235 12.66 5.94 19.34
C GLN A 235 14.05 5.32 19.55
N ARG A 236 14.23 4.51 20.61
CA ARG A 236 15.49 3.83 20.90
C ARG A 236 15.87 2.84 19.80
N GLU A 237 14.95 1.97 19.40
CA GLU A 237 15.21 0.97 18.36
C GLU A 237 15.54 1.62 17.01
N ARG A 238 14.89 2.74 16.68
CA ARG A 238 15.22 3.52 15.47
C ARG A 238 16.68 3.99 15.51
N ALA A 239 17.11 4.58 16.62
CA ALA A 239 18.47 5.07 16.79
C ALA A 239 19.50 3.93 16.76
N GLU A 240 19.24 2.81 17.43
CA GLU A 240 20.12 1.62 17.44
C GLU A 240 20.34 1.03 16.04
N ARG A 241 19.33 1.14 15.16
CA ARG A 241 19.40 0.67 13.77
C ARG A 241 19.91 1.73 12.79
N GLY A 242 20.26 2.92 13.27
CA GLY A 242 20.78 4.02 12.44
C GLY A 242 19.73 4.67 11.54
N PHE A 243 18.44 4.52 11.85
CA PHE A 243 17.39 5.28 11.16
C PHE A 243 17.45 6.74 11.61
N ALA A 244 17.10 7.66 10.70
CA ALA A 244 16.97 9.07 11.04
C ALA A 244 15.87 9.28 12.11
N ALA A 245 16.04 10.35 12.89
CA ALA A 245 15.00 10.81 13.80
C ALA A 245 13.72 11.09 13.00
N ASP A 246 12.58 10.75 13.60
CA ASP A 246 11.28 10.81 12.94
C ASP A 246 10.38 11.82 13.67
N GLY A 247 9.95 12.86 12.94
CA GLY A 247 9.14 13.93 13.51
C GLY A 247 7.78 13.45 14.04
N TYR A 248 7.19 12.43 13.42
CA TYR A 248 5.94 11.81 13.91
C TYR A 248 6.18 11.05 15.21
N VAL A 249 7.37 10.47 15.37
CA VAL A 249 7.75 9.79 16.62
C VAL A 249 7.89 10.81 17.75
N PHE A 250 8.51 11.95 17.47
CA PHE A 250 8.67 13.05 18.42
C PHE A 250 7.31 13.66 18.79
N GLU A 251 6.44 13.91 17.82
CA GLU A 251 5.10 14.44 18.06
C GLU A 251 4.30 13.54 19.01
N GLU A 252 4.27 12.22 18.78
CA GLU A 252 3.52 11.32 19.66
C GLU A 252 4.12 11.22 21.08
N LEU A 253 5.45 11.36 21.24
CA LEU A 253 6.05 11.48 22.58
C LEU A 253 5.59 12.75 23.29
N GLY A 254 5.59 13.88 22.58
CA GLY A 254 5.06 15.15 23.09
C GLY A 254 3.59 15.05 23.47
N GLU A 255 2.76 14.45 22.64
CA GLU A 255 1.32 14.24 22.90
C GLU A 255 1.09 13.33 24.12
N CYS A 256 1.85 12.24 24.27
CA CYS A 256 1.75 11.37 25.44
C CYS A 256 2.14 12.12 26.72
N LEU A 257 3.25 12.87 26.71
CA LEU A 257 3.71 13.64 27.87
C LEU A 257 2.72 14.76 28.23
N LEU A 258 2.18 15.45 27.24
CA LEU A 258 1.17 16.48 27.44
C LEU A 258 -0.10 15.90 28.07
N ALA A 259 -0.56 14.73 27.61
CA ALA A 259 -1.72 14.04 28.19
C ALA A 259 -1.49 13.55 29.63
N LEU A 260 -0.22 13.37 30.05
CA LEU A 260 0.18 13.07 31.43
C LEU A 260 0.48 14.33 32.27
N ASP A 261 0.17 15.53 31.75
CA ASP A 261 0.49 16.83 32.37
C ASP A 261 2.00 17.07 32.62
N ARG A 262 2.88 16.40 31.86
CA ARG A 262 4.34 16.55 31.89
C ARG A 262 4.79 17.58 30.84
N LYS A 263 4.27 18.80 30.96
CA LYS A 263 4.39 19.85 29.93
C LYS A 263 5.83 20.25 29.65
N GLU A 264 6.66 20.36 30.68
CA GLU A 264 8.07 20.74 30.55
C GLU A 264 8.85 19.74 29.70
N GLU A 265 8.62 18.45 29.90
CA GLU A 265 9.25 17.38 29.11
C GLU A 265 8.68 17.33 27.69
N ALA A 266 7.38 17.58 27.52
CA ALA A 266 6.73 17.58 26.22
C ALA A 266 7.29 18.66 25.26
N ARG A 267 7.76 19.80 25.79
CA ARG A 267 8.29 20.92 25.00
C ARG A 267 9.45 20.51 24.09
N GLU A 268 10.41 19.76 24.62
CA GLU A 268 11.57 19.31 23.84
C GLU A 268 11.14 18.42 22.67
N TYR A 269 10.16 17.56 22.90
CA TYR A 269 9.60 16.69 21.86
C TYR A 269 8.80 17.47 20.81
N PHE A 270 7.98 18.43 21.20
CA PHE A 270 7.25 19.27 20.24
C PHE A 270 8.18 20.16 19.42
N ALA A 271 9.24 20.71 20.02
CA ALA A 271 10.26 21.48 19.31
C ALA A 271 10.98 20.61 18.26
N GLY A 272 11.42 19.40 18.63
CA GLY A 272 12.04 18.47 17.69
C GLY A 272 11.06 17.97 16.61
N ALA A 273 9.79 17.74 16.95
CA ALA A 273 8.76 17.42 15.97
C ALA A 273 8.57 18.54 14.95
N TYR A 274 8.52 19.80 15.40
CA TYR A 274 8.43 20.95 14.51
C TYR A 274 9.66 21.07 13.61
N GLU A 275 10.87 20.96 14.17
CA GLU A 275 12.12 21.01 13.39
C GLU A 275 12.09 20.01 12.25
N LEU A 276 11.79 18.74 12.54
CA LEU A 276 11.78 17.66 11.55
C LEU A 276 10.61 17.75 10.55
N LEU A 277 9.39 18.01 11.02
CA LEU A 277 8.20 18.02 10.16
C LEU A 277 8.07 19.30 9.34
N SER A 278 8.69 20.40 9.78
CA SER A 278 8.68 21.65 9.02
C SER A 278 9.55 21.61 7.77
N GLU A 279 10.46 20.63 7.64
CA GLU A 279 11.27 20.41 6.42
C GLU A 279 10.50 19.64 5.32
N ASP A 280 9.42 18.95 5.69
CA ASP A 280 8.59 18.18 4.75
C ASP A 280 7.71 19.12 3.92
N SER A 281 7.93 19.14 2.60
CA SER A 281 7.20 20.00 1.65
C SER A 281 5.69 19.72 1.62
N TRP A 282 5.28 18.46 1.85
CA TRP A 282 3.87 18.11 1.95
C TRP A 282 3.25 18.64 3.25
N MET A 283 3.96 18.53 4.38
CA MET A 283 3.50 19.11 5.66
C MET A 283 3.37 20.63 5.56
N GLN A 284 4.32 21.32 4.93
CA GLN A 284 4.23 22.77 4.71
C GLN A 284 3.00 23.16 3.87
N ALA A 285 2.70 22.38 2.83
CA ALA A 285 1.61 22.68 1.91
C ALA A 285 0.21 22.34 2.47
N ASN A 286 0.10 21.34 3.36
CA ASN A 286 -1.20 20.77 3.75
C ASN A 286 -1.50 20.86 5.26
N GLU A 287 -0.48 21.01 6.11
CA GLU A 287 -0.60 20.84 7.58
C GLU A 287 -0.10 22.06 8.37
N GLY A 288 -0.24 23.27 7.81
CA GLY A 288 0.27 24.50 8.42
C GLY A 288 -0.25 24.78 9.83
N ALA A 289 -1.51 24.44 10.12
CA ALA A 289 -2.08 24.58 11.46
C ALA A 289 -1.46 23.59 12.47
N ARG A 290 -1.17 22.36 12.04
CA ARG A 290 -0.48 21.36 12.85
C ARG A 290 0.94 21.80 13.15
N LEU A 291 1.69 22.27 12.13
CA LEU A 291 3.04 22.82 12.33
C LEU A 291 3.05 24.00 13.30
N GLN A 292 2.10 24.93 13.16
CA GLN A 292 1.99 26.07 14.07
C GLN A 292 1.73 25.62 15.52
N ARG A 293 0.87 24.60 15.72
CA ARG A 293 0.61 24.03 17.04
C ARG A 293 1.87 23.38 17.64
N LEU A 294 2.61 22.59 16.85
CA LEU A 294 3.86 21.99 17.29
C LEU A 294 4.87 23.06 17.72
N GLN A 295 5.01 24.13 16.93
CA GLN A 295 5.87 25.26 17.28
C GLN A 295 5.47 25.91 18.60
N GLN A 296 4.18 26.24 18.77
CA GLN A 296 3.68 26.88 19.99
C GLN A 296 3.92 26.02 21.23
N LEU A 297 3.63 24.72 21.15
CA LEU A 297 3.86 23.79 22.24
C LEU A 297 5.35 23.61 22.54
N GLY A 298 6.22 23.61 21.52
CA GLY A 298 7.67 23.60 21.70
C GLY A 298 8.22 24.86 22.39
N GLU A 299 7.62 26.02 22.11
CA GLU A 299 7.94 27.30 22.76
C GLU A 299 7.30 27.44 24.17
N GLY A 300 6.43 26.50 24.57
CA GLY A 300 5.74 26.51 25.85
C GLY A 300 4.57 27.49 25.94
N LYS A 301 3.97 27.84 24.81
CA LYS A 301 2.82 28.76 24.67
C LYS A 301 1.48 28.04 24.64
#